data_AF-A0A519Y2T5-F1
#
_entry.id   AF-A0A519Y2T5-F1
#
_cell.length_a   1.000
_cell.length_b   1.000
_cell.length_c   1.000
_cell.angle_alpha   90.00
_cell.angle_beta   90.00
_cell.angle_gamma   90.00
#
_symmetry.space_group_name_H-M   'P 1'
#
loop_
_entity.id
_entity.type
_entity.pdbx_description
1 polymer ?
#
loop_
_entity_poly.entity_id
_entity_poly.type
_entity_poly.pdbx_seq_one_letter_code
_entity_poly.pdbx_strand_id
1 'polypeptide(L)' 'MPPSSAPYTVPAGTRIGHIHLQVTDLDRALEFYHGLLGFEVMMNVGTAAFLSAGGYHHHIGLNT' A
#
# COMPACT_ATOMS: atom_id res chain seq x y z
N MET A 1 3.06 -23.94 -32.90
CA MET A 1 3.98 -23.97 -31.74
C MET A 1 3.40 -23.01 -30.70
N PRO A 2 2.93 -23.49 -29.52
CA PRO A 2 2.65 -22.58 -28.42
C PRO A 2 3.99 -22.00 -27.92
N PRO A 3 4.04 -20.76 -27.42
CA PRO A 3 5.25 -20.26 -26.79
C PRO A 3 5.57 -21.13 -25.57
N SER A 4 6.81 -21.61 -25.48
CA SER A 4 7.36 -22.22 -24.28
C SER A 4 7.32 -21.18 -23.16
N SER A 5 6.47 -21.39 -22.16
CA SER A 5 6.40 -20.54 -20.97
C SER A 5 7.58 -20.84 -20.05
N ALA A 6 8.78 -20.36 -20.42
CA ALA A 6 9.88 -20.28 -19.47
C ALA A 6 9.43 -19.38 -18.31
N PRO A 7 9.66 -19.78 -17.05
CA PRO A 7 9.23 -18.98 -15.91
C PRO A 7 9.95 -17.63 -15.92
N TYR A 8 9.17 -16.55 -15.79
CA TYR A 8 9.69 -15.21 -15.68
C TYR A 8 10.41 -15.03 -14.33
N THR A 9 11.62 -14.46 -14.37
CA THR A 9 12.38 -14.11 -13.16
C THR A 9 12.47 -12.59 -13.06
N VAL A 10 12.06 -12.04 -11.92
CA VAL A 10 12.20 -10.60 -11.63
C VAL A 10 13.68 -10.24 -11.42
N PRO A 11 14.12 -9.02 -11.78
CA PRO A 11 15.46 -8.54 -11.45
C PRO A 11 15.76 -8.60 -9.96
N ALA A 12 17.00 -8.93 -9.57
CA ALA A 12 17.39 -9.10 -8.16
C ALA A 12 17.22 -7.82 -7.30
N GLY A 13 17.21 -6.65 -7.93
CA GLY A 13 17.00 -5.34 -7.29
C GLY A 13 15.54 -4.96 -7.07
N THR A 14 14.58 -5.70 -7.60
CA THR A 14 13.15 -5.34 -7.49
C THR A 14 12.70 -5.37 -6.03
N ARG A 15 11.96 -4.35 -5.62
CA ARG A 15 11.36 -4.20 -4.28
C ARG A 15 9.91 -3.75 -4.43
N ILE A 16 9.10 -4.03 -3.43
CA ILE A 16 7.77 -3.41 -3.31
C ILE A 16 7.99 -1.95 -2.93
N GLY A 17 7.37 -1.03 -3.68
CA GLY A 17 7.37 0.39 -3.35
C GLY A 17 6.28 0.74 -2.33
N HIS A 18 5.03 0.46 -2.69
CA HIS A 18 3.86 0.70 -1.85
C HIS A 18 2.73 -0.28 -2.25
N ILE A 19 1.73 -0.39 -1.38
CA ILE A 19 0.51 -1.16 -1.63
C ILE A 19 -0.72 -0.27 -1.51
N HIS A 20 -1.77 -0.61 -2.24
CA HIS A 20 -3.09 -0.02 -2.07
C HIS A 20 -4.08 -1.10 -1.65
N LEU A 21 -4.85 -0.82 -0.62
CA LEU A 21 -5.87 -1.72 -0.10
C LEU A 21 -7.24 -1.08 -0.32
N GLN A 22 -8.09 -1.81 -1.02
CA GLN A 22 -9.51 -1.49 -1.05
C GLN A 22 -10.11 -1.91 0.29
N VAL A 23 -10.66 -0.95 1.03
CA VAL A 23 -11.30 -1.15 2.33
C VAL A 23 -12.77 -0.79 2.23
N THR A 24 -13.61 -1.40 3.06
CA THR A 24 -15.04 -1.10 3.09
C THR A 24 -15.37 0.13 3.94
N ASP A 25 -14.46 0.53 4.83
CA ASP A 25 -14.62 1.63 5.77
C ASP A 25 -13.23 2.25 6.01
N LEU A 26 -13.08 3.52 5.62
CA LEU A 26 -11.80 4.22 5.70
C LEU A 26 -11.43 4.58 7.14
N ASP A 27 -12.40 4.99 7.95
CA ASP A 27 -12.17 5.44 9.32
C ASP A 27 -11.72 4.27 10.20
N ARG A 28 -12.40 3.12 10.08
CA ARG A 28 -11.99 1.89 10.77
C ARG A 28 -10.60 1.43 10.34
N ALA A 29 -10.25 1.59 9.06
CA ALA A 29 -8.92 1.24 8.57
C ALA A 29 -7.85 2.20 9.13
N LEU A 30 -8.16 3.49 9.23
CA LEU A 30 -7.28 4.49 9.86
C LEU A 30 -7.07 4.21 11.35
N GLU A 31 -8.11 3.86 12.10
CA GLU A 31 -7.97 3.45 13.50
C GLU A 31 -6.96 2.31 13.66
N PHE A 32 -6.99 1.34 12.75
CA PHE A 32 -6.05 0.21 12.77
C PHE A 32 -4.63 0.61 12.33
N TYR A 33 -4.48 1.13 11.11
CA TYR A 33 -3.15 1.37 10.53
C TYR A 33 -2.44 2.58 11.16
N HIS A 34 -3.15 3.68 11.40
CA HIS A 34 -2.58 4.84 12.08
C HIS A 34 -2.63 4.67 13.60
N GLY A 35 -3.81 4.39 14.16
CA GLY A 35 -4.01 4.38 15.62
C GLY A 35 -3.31 3.22 16.34
N LEU A 36 -3.50 1.98 15.87
CA LEU A 36 -2.94 0.80 16.51
C LEU A 36 -1.51 0.49 16.06
N LEU A 37 -1.26 0.50 14.75
CA LEU A 37 0.06 0.15 14.20
C LEU A 37 1.05 1.32 14.16
N GLY A 38 0.58 2.55 14.37
CA GLY A 38 1.45 3.73 14.50
C GLY A 38 1.99 4.29 13.19
N PHE A 39 1.37 4.00 12.06
CA PHE A 39 1.72 4.71 10.82
C PHE A 39 1.32 6.18 10.90
N GLU A 40 2.02 7.04 10.17
CA GLU A 40 1.71 8.46 10.05
C GLU A 40 0.79 8.68 8.85
N VAL A 41 -0.24 9.53 9.00
CA VAL A 41 -1.10 9.94 7.88
C VAL A 41 -0.41 11.04 7.09
N MET A 42 -0.01 10.72 5.85
CA MET A 42 0.63 11.68 4.94
C MET A 42 -0.39 12.55 4.22
N MET A 43 -1.53 11.97 3.88
CA MET A 43 -2.63 12.65 3.20
C MET A 43 -3.94 11.89 3.47
N ASN A 44 -5.04 12.63 3.67
CA ASN A 44 -6.38 12.09 3.70
C ASN A 44 -7.29 12.98 2.85
N VAL A 45 -7.98 12.36 1.88
CA VAL A 45 -8.89 13.05 0.93
C VAL A 45 -10.34 12.58 1.07
N GLY A 46 -10.68 11.87 2.15
CA GLY A 46 -12.02 11.36 2.45
C GLY A 46 -12.36 10.03 1.78
N THR A 47 -12.01 9.84 0.50
CA THR A 47 -12.17 8.55 -0.21
C THR A 47 -10.88 7.72 -0.24
N ALA A 48 -9.78 8.32 0.16
CA ALA A 48 -8.50 7.64 0.31
C ALA A 48 -7.64 8.28 1.41
N ALA A 49 -6.80 7.46 2.02
CA ALA A 49 -5.76 7.91 2.93
C ALA A 49 -4.43 7.24 2.60
N PHE A 50 -3.35 7.99 2.75
CA PHE A 50 -1.99 7.56 2.44
C PHE A 50 -1.17 7.57 3.72
N LEU A 51 -0.58 6.43 4.06
CA LEU A 51 0.12 6.21 5.33
C LEU A 51 1.58 5.86 5.09
N SER A 52 2.45 6.36 5.96
CA SER A 52 3.89 6.07 5.93
C SER A 52 4.45 5.73 7.30
N ALA A 53 5.69 5.25 7.32
CA ALA A 53 6.50 5.13 8.53
C ALA A 53 7.88 5.70 8.20
N GLY A 54 8.44 6.54 9.07
CA GLY A 54 9.76 7.13 8.84
C GLY A 54 9.83 8.18 7.72
N GLY A 55 8.71 8.86 7.42
CA GLY A 55 8.70 10.04 6.54
C GLY A 55 8.78 9.78 5.03
N TYR A 56 8.51 8.56 4.56
CA TYR A 56 8.38 8.25 3.13
C TYR A 56 7.08 8.81 2.53
N HIS A 57 7.01 8.94 1.20
CA HIS A 57 5.83 9.51 0.50
C HIS A 57 4.52 8.77 0.83
N HIS A 58 4.53 7.43 0.82
CA HIS A 58 3.57 6.55 1.50
C HIS A 58 3.97 5.08 1.27
N HIS A 59 3.70 4.22 2.25
CA HIS A 59 3.83 2.76 2.13
C HIS A 59 2.48 2.10 1.83
N ILE A 60 1.38 2.66 2.36
CA ILE A 60 0.04 2.10 2.26
C ILE A 60 -0.94 3.18 1.79
N GLY A 61 -1.62 2.93 0.68
CA GLY A 61 -2.86 3.62 0.31
C GLY A 61 -4.07 2.83 0.80
N LEU A 62 -5.02 3.48 1.46
CA LEU A 62 -6.32 2.93 1.80
C LEU A 62 -7.35 3.62 0.91
N ASN A 63 -8.18 2.84 0.21
CA ASN A 63 -9.15 3.33 -0.77
C ASN A 63 -10.53 2.76 -0.47
N THR A 64 -11.57 3.59 -0.58
CA THR A 64 -12.99 3.18 -0.55
C THR A 64 -13.67 3.46 -1.87
#